data_AF-A0A816F9G6-F1
#
_entry.id   AF-A0A816F9G6-F1
#
_cell.length_a   1.000
_cell.length_b   1.000
_cell.length_c   1.000
_cell.angle_alpha   90.00
_cell.angle_beta   90.00
_cell.angle_gamma   90.00
#
_symmetry.space_group_name_H-M   'P 1'
#
loop_
_entity.id
_entity.type
_entity.pdbx_description
1 polymer ?
#
loop_
_entity_poly.entity_id
_entity_poly.type
_entity_poly.pdbx_seq_one_letter_code
_entity_poly.pdbx_strand_id
1 'polypeptide(L)'
;MRKLGNGHSLAFFSSHEVHQQIVQLKRNVHHIEVVDILRWVYKNTIQSTWNGLHHWATQSLSFQRKLAAFQEIQWSDQEQVFNNEMMKRLARDSLEAEILDLSDMHGKRKVPAMLYDIHSARYDATAYDITGHIRDNVLQRLRNYGGKKTRLAQLLDEEQERELEQELEEQRQSKRLPSVEPCEPILHEIVKQLCDKNSPMINLEDHPSVFQRLPFAFINTTLEHECQPKSWYANLWISTEFQRVIATENVSLNPFLRPPRWIVVYRNQQIIFVSPDEANWLFGRLSQIDSPITTLRLFLPRIKRVQSIFVNRLTLTVPPSINVSDESEIYLIPLDRLVQLLLFNGTLYFDNIEEQTMFCQCLSLCPKVRNEIEEKAFQSHKIDIDGFVHCEHRDELHMTHARFNDNPIEFVKRILRIRNNFHSTTTSHVASIIFNAFKLL
;
A
#
# COMPACT_ATOMS: atom_id res chain seq x y z
N MET A 1 -30.18 21.19 19.16
CA MET A 1 -30.64 19.94 19.82
C MET A 1 -31.76 20.14 20.88
N ARG A 2 -32.51 21.26 20.92
CA ARG A 2 -33.48 21.52 22.02
C ARG A 2 -34.74 20.61 22.05
N LYS A 3 -35.00 19.81 21.00
CA LYS A 3 -36.11 18.83 20.92
C LYS A 3 -35.64 17.37 20.81
N LEU A 4 -34.37 17.08 21.14
CA LEU A 4 -33.86 15.71 21.08
C LEU A 4 -34.66 14.81 22.04
N GLY A 5 -35.25 13.72 21.55
CA GLY A 5 -36.15 12.85 22.32
C GLY A 5 -37.64 13.26 22.28
N ASN A 6 -37.97 14.46 21.78
CA ASN A 6 -39.34 14.95 21.55
C ASN A 6 -39.60 15.15 20.05
N GLY A 7 -39.69 14.03 19.32
CA GLY A 7 -39.94 13.98 17.87
C GLY A 7 -38.70 14.11 16.97
N HIS A 8 -37.53 14.45 17.53
CA HIS A 8 -36.25 14.42 16.82
C HIS A 8 -35.37 13.27 17.33
N SER A 9 -34.76 12.53 16.41
CA SER A 9 -33.79 11.46 16.68
C SER A 9 -32.37 11.85 16.23
N LEU A 10 -31.38 11.11 16.70
CA LEU A 10 -29.97 11.26 16.33
C LEU A 10 -29.45 9.92 15.83
N ALA A 11 -28.81 9.92 14.66
CA ALA A 11 -28.12 8.78 14.10
C ALA A 11 -26.64 9.13 13.89
N PHE A 12 -25.76 8.18 14.16
CA PHE A 12 -24.32 8.34 13.96
C PHE A 12 -23.90 7.47 12.77
N PHE A 13 -23.16 8.07 11.84
CA PHE A 13 -22.57 7.38 10.70
C PHE A 13 -21.04 7.45 10.83
N SER A 14 -20.37 6.35 10.54
CA SER A 14 -18.92 6.27 10.57
C SER A 14 -18.40 5.47 9.39
N SER A 15 -17.18 5.77 8.95
CA SER A 15 -16.46 4.91 8.01
C SER A 15 -16.08 3.60 8.68
N HIS A 16 -15.73 2.59 7.89
CA HIS A 16 -15.26 1.30 8.42
C HIS A 16 -14.04 1.46 9.32
N GLU A 17 -13.13 2.38 8.99
CA GLU A 17 -11.95 2.68 9.80
C GLU A 17 -12.34 3.24 11.18
N VAL A 18 -13.21 4.24 11.22
CA VAL A 18 -13.69 4.83 12.50
C VAL A 18 -14.44 3.78 13.32
N HIS A 19 -15.24 2.94 12.68
CA HIS A 19 -15.90 1.81 13.33
C HIS A 19 -14.89 0.87 14.00
N GLN A 20 -13.84 0.45 13.28
CA GLN A 20 -12.76 -0.38 13.83
C GLN A 20 -12.04 0.30 15.01
N GLN A 21 -11.75 1.61 14.91
CA GLN A 21 -11.12 2.35 16.01
C GLN A 21 -12.00 2.39 17.27
N ILE A 22 -13.32 2.56 17.12
CA ILE A 22 -14.27 2.51 18.25
C ILE A 22 -14.26 1.10 18.88
N VAL A 23 -14.29 0.05 18.04
CA VAL A 23 -14.24 -1.35 18.50
C VAL A 23 -12.95 -1.64 19.27
N GLN A 24 -11.79 -1.16 18.83
CA GLN A 24 -10.51 -1.35 19.53
C GLN A 24 -10.47 -0.72 20.93
N LEU A 25 -11.23 0.36 21.15
CA LEU A 25 -11.34 0.98 22.48
C LEU A 25 -12.27 0.20 23.41
N LYS A 26 -13.11 -0.65 22.83
CA LYS A 26 -14.03 -1.52 23.54
C LYS A 26 -13.35 -2.87 23.84
N ARG A 27 -13.62 -3.44 25.01
CA ARG A 27 -13.14 -4.79 25.36
C ARG A 27 -14.05 -5.93 24.87
N ASN A 28 -15.30 -5.62 24.48
CA ASN A 28 -16.31 -6.58 24.03
C ASN A 28 -16.87 -6.20 22.65
N VAL A 29 -17.04 -7.18 21.75
CA VAL A 29 -17.12 -6.96 20.29
C VAL A 29 -18.56 -6.80 19.76
N HIS A 30 -19.59 -7.14 20.54
CA HIS A 30 -20.89 -7.47 19.97
C HIS A 30 -21.87 -6.31 19.67
N HIS A 31 -21.63 -5.09 20.17
CA HIS A 31 -22.50 -3.93 19.87
C HIS A 31 -21.76 -2.62 20.14
N ILE A 32 -21.96 -1.57 19.33
CA ILE A 32 -21.41 -0.22 19.62
C ILE A 32 -22.51 0.63 20.24
N GLU A 33 -22.24 1.18 21.42
CA GLU A 33 -23.15 2.11 22.09
C GLU A 33 -22.67 3.56 21.94
N VAL A 34 -23.57 4.52 22.18
CA VAL A 34 -23.23 5.96 22.13
C VAL A 34 -22.09 6.31 23.10
N VAL A 35 -22.00 5.63 24.25
CA VAL A 35 -20.89 5.82 25.21
C VAL A 35 -19.54 5.47 24.60
N ASP A 36 -19.48 4.46 23.72
CA ASP A 36 -18.24 4.04 23.07
C ASP A 36 -17.81 5.05 22.01
N ILE A 37 -18.78 5.64 21.30
CA ILE A 37 -18.54 6.76 20.39
C ILE A 37 -17.98 7.96 21.17
N LEU A 38 -18.59 8.33 22.29
CA LEU A 38 -18.13 9.44 23.12
C LEU A 38 -16.73 9.20 23.71
N ARG A 39 -16.41 7.96 24.11
CA ARG A 39 -15.05 7.59 24.54
C ARG A 39 -14.03 7.75 23.42
N TRP A 40 -14.37 7.32 22.21
CA TRP A 40 -13.52 7.51 21.03
C TRP A 40 -13.31 9.00 20.73
N VAL A 41 -14.38 9.80 20.74
CA VAL A 41 -14.29 11.26 20.56
C VAL A 41 -13.38 11.86 21.63
N TYR A 42 -13.59 11.55 22.90
CA TYR A 42 -12.78 12.07 24.00
C TYR A 42 -11.28 11.72 23.85
N LYS A 43 -10.97 10.46 23.49
CA LYS A 43 -9.59 10.02 23.25
C LYS A 43 -8.95 10.79 22.09
N ASN A 44 -9.68 10.97 20.99
CA ASN A 44 -9.18 11.74 19.85
C ASN A 44 -9.03 13.22 20.15
N THR A 45 -9.95 13.82 20.90
CA THR A 45 -9.83 15.20 21.37
C THR A 45 -8.58 15.35 22.25
N ILE A 46 -8.34 14.45 23.20
CA ILE A 46 -7.10 14.48 24.00
C ILE A 46 -5.87 14.36 23.11
N GLN A 47 -5.88 13.44 22.14
CA GLN A 47 -4.75 13.25 21.24
C GLN A 47 -4.50 14.50 20.39
N SER A 48 -5.56 15.13 19.88
CA SER A 48 -5.50 16.36 19.10
C SER A 48 -4.99 17.53 19.94
N THR A 49 -5.53 17.75 21.14
CA THR A 49 -5.05 18.78 22.07
C THR A 49 -3.58 18.59 22.41
N TRP A 50 -3.13 17.36 22.59
CA TRP A 50 -1.73 17.08 22.89
C TRP A 50 -0.81 17.31 21.69
N ASN A 51 -1.24 16.93 20.48
CA ASN A 51 -0.52 17.29 19.24
C ASN A 51 -0.44 18.83 19.12
N GLY A 52 -1.53 19.54 19.39
CA GLY A 52 -1.56 21.00 19.39
C GLY A 52 -0.62 21.63 20.44
N LEU A 53 -0.53 21.05 21.65
CA LEU A 53 0.40 21.50 22.68
C LEU A 53 1.86 21.39 22.24
N HIS A 54 2.20 20.31 21.53
CA HIS A 54 3.51 20.12 20.91
C HIS A 54 3.80 21.21 19.88
N HIS A 55 2.90 21.45 18.91
CA HIS A 55 3.10 22.47 17.89
C HIS A 55 3.23 23.87 18.50
N TRP A 56 2.38 24.19 19.48
CA TRP A 56 2.46 25.43 20.24
C TRP A 56 3.84 25.61 20.93
N ALA A 57 4.37 24.55 21.54
CA ALA A 57 5.69 24.61 22.18
C ALA A 57 6.82 24.78 21.16
N THR A 58 6.76 24.13 20.00
CA THR A 58 7.72 24.34 18.90
C THR A 58 7.65 25.76 18.36
N GLN A 59 6.44 26.27 18.09
CA GLN A 59 6.24 27.63 17.59
C GLN A 59 6.75 28.68 18.58
N SER A 60 6.78 28.38 19.88
CA SER A 60 7.42 29.27 20.86
C SER A 60 8.92 29.46 20.60
N LEU A 61 9.64 28.45 20.09
CA LEU A 61 11.06 28.54 19.75
C LEU A 61 11.27 29.41 18.51
N SER A 62 10.42 29.21 17.49
CA SER A 62 10.36 30.08 16.30
C SER A 62 10.15 31.55 16.68
N PHE A 63 9.14 31.79 17.53
CA PHE A 63 8.81 33.12 18.01
C PHE A 63 9.98 33.75 18.77
N GLN A 64 10.61 33.00 19.69
CA GLN A 64 11.76 33.49 20.46
C GLN A 64 12.97 33.83 19.57
N ARG A 65 13.25 33.01 18.56
CA ARG A 65 14.30 33.29 17.56
C ARG A 65 14.04 34.58 16.81
N LYS A 66 12.84 34.73 16.25
CA LYS A 66 12.43 35.95 15.53
C LYS A 66 12.52 37.16 16.46
N LEU A 67 11.97 37.05 17.66
CA LEU A 67 12.00 38.14 18.65
C LEU A 67 13.44 38.57 18.97
N ALA A 68 14.36 37.63 19.15
CA ALA A 68 15.78 37.93 19.35
C ALA A 68 16.38 38.65 18.14
N ALA A 69 16.13 38.16 16.92
CA ALA A 69 16.60 38.80 15.68
C ALA A 69 16.03 40.22 15.51
N PHE A 70 14.77 40.43 15.91
CA PHE A 70 14.13 41.75 15.90
C PHE A 70 14.74 42.70 16.95
N GLN A 71 15.13 42.21 18.13
CA GLN A 71 15.71 43.03 19.20
C GLN A 71 17.14 43.50 18.90
N GLU A 72 17.90 42.76 18.08
CA GLU A 72 19.21 43.20 17.60
C GLU A 72 19.12 44.44 16.69
N ILE A 73 17.95 44.70 16.12
CA ILE A 73 17.64 45.92 15.40
C ILE A 73 17.07 46.91 16.42
N GLN A 74 17.77 48.01 16.67
CA GLN A 74 17.27 49.06 17.56
C GLN A 74 16.13 49.83 16.87
N TRP A 75 14.89 49.33 16.95
CA TRP A 75 13.71 50.03 16.45
C TRP A 75 13.53 51.34 17.24
N SER A 76 13.89 52.49 16.66
CA SER A 76 13.66 53.80 17.27
C SER A 76 12.48 54.50 16.61
N ASP A 77 11.74 55.35 17.35
CA ASP A 77 10.60 56.14 16.83
C ASP A 77 11.01 57.27 15.86
N GLN A 78 12.31 57.46 15.60
CA GLN A 78 12.82 58.42 14.62
C GLN A 78 13.11 57.72 13.28
N GLU A 79 13.01 58.46 12.16
CA GLU A 79 13.26 57.96 10.80
C GLU A 79 14.62 57.24 10.69
N GLN A 80 14.58 55.91 10.84
CA GLN A 80 15.73 55.05 10.66
C GLN A 80 15.84 54.61 9.20
N VAL A 81 16.99 54.87 8.60
CA VAL A 81 17.33 54.33 7.29
C VAL A 81 17.77 52.88 7.47
N PHE A 82 16.87 51.95 7.15
CA PHE A 82 17.20 50.53 7.10
C PHE A 82 18.12 50.25 5.91
N ASN A 83 19.30 49.68 6.16
CA ASN A 83 20.20 49.27 5.09
C ASN A 83 19.92 47.81 4.66
N ASN A 84 20.30 47.48 3.42
CA ASN A 84 20.09 46.14 2.86
C ASN A 84 20.81 45.04 3.66
N GLU A 85 21.95 45.34 4.29
CA GLU A 85 22.70 44.36 5.08
C GLU A 85 22.01 44.02 6.41
N MET A 86 21.36 44.99 7.05
CA MET A 86 20.54 44.79 8.25
C MET A 86 19.32 43.93 7.93
N MET A 87 18.66 44.17 6.79
CA MET A 87 17.52 43.35 6.37
C MET A 87 17.93 41.92 6.00
N LYS A 88 19.07 41.74 5.33
CA LYS A 88 19.63 40.41 5.07
C LYS A 88 20.01 39.67 6.36
N ARG A 89 20.55 40.38 7.35
CA ARG A 89 20.89 39.81 8.66
C ARG A 89 19.62 39.40 9.42
N LEU A 90 18.62 40.28 9.52
CA LEU A 90 17.32 39.96 10.12
C LEU A 90 16.69 38.73 9.48
N ALA A 91 16.68 38.68 8.14
CA ALA A 91 16.17 37.53 7.41
C ALA A 91 16.94 36.26 7.80
N ARG A 92 18.28 36.28 7.74
CA ARG A 92 19.13 35.15 8.09
C ARG A 92 18.90 34.66 9.52
N ASP A 93 18.83 35.58 10.48
CA ASP A 93 18.69 35.26 11.90
C ASP A 93 17.25 34.81 12.26
N SER A 94 16.28 35.12 11.38
CA SER A 94 14.88 34.67 11.48
C SER A 94 14.61 33.35 10.76
N LEU A 95 15.54 32.84 9.94
CA LEU A 95 15.34 31.62 9.15
C LEU A 95 15.29 30.37 10.04
N GLU A 96 14.51 29.40 9.58
CA GLU A 96 14.47 28.05 10.13
C GLU A 96 15.06 27.06 9.11
N ALA A 97 15.65 25.99 9.63
CA ALA A 97 16.16 24.93 8.78
C ALA A 97 14.96 24.07 8.31
N GLU A 98 14.34 24.49 7.21
CA GLU A 98 13.21 23.77 6.59
C GLU A 98 13.68 22.55 5.76
N ILE A 99 14.93 22.58 5.29
CA ILE A 99 15.55 21.49 4.54
C ILE A 99 16.38 20.64 5.49
N LEU A 100 15.97 19.39 5.68
CA LEU A 100 16.70 18.38 6.45
C LEU A 100 17.39 17.40 5.51
N ASP A 101 18.66 17.10 5.77
CA ASP A 101 19.36 16.04 5.05
C ASP A 101 18.76 14.67 5.38
N LEU A 102 18.71 13.77 4.38
CA LEU A 102 18.21 12.40 4.57
C LEU A 102 18.97 11.63 5.67
N SER A 103 20.26 11.92 5.84
CA SER A 103 21.10 11.38 6.93
C SER A 103 20.66 11.87 8.30
N ASP A 104 20.12 13.08 8.41
CA ASP A 104 19.60 13.60 9.68
C ASP A 104 18.21 13.06 9.98
N MET A 105 17.38 12.84 8.95
CA MET A 105 16.04 12.27 9.07
C MET A 105 16.05 10.75 9.35
N HIS A 106 16.99 10.02 8.75
CA HIS A 106 17.02 8.55 8.78
C HIS A 106 18.30 7.92 9.35
N GLY A 107 19.42 8.65 9.39
CA GLY A 107 20.74 8.11 9.76
C GLY A 107 21.05 8.11 11.26
N LYS A 108 20.30 8.86 12.07
CA LYS A 108 20.48 8.94 13.53
C LYS A 108 19.43 8.08 14.26
N ARG A 109 19.83 7.44 15.37
CA ARG A 109 18.95 6.60 16.19
C ARG A 109 17.80 7.44 16.75
N LYS A 110 16.56 7.08 16.38
CA LYS A 110 15.32 7.71 16.83
C LYS A 110 15.08 7.36 18.30
N VAL A 111 15.33 8.31 19.21
CA VAL A 111 15.09 8.15 20.65
C VAL A 111 13.76 8.81 21.04
N PRO A 112 12.83 8.07 21.66
CA PRO A 112 11.64 8.67 22.23
C PRO A 112 12.00 9.46 23.49
N ALA A 113 11.63 10.73 23.52
CA ALA A 113 11.84 11.63 24.66
C ALA A 113 10.54 12.36 25.00
N MET A 114 10.43 12.86 26.23
CA MET A 114 9.26 13.65 26.62
C MET A 114 9.31 15.02 25.94
N LEU A 115 8.15 15.61 25.64
CA LEU A 115 8.08 16.93 25.01
C LEU A 115 8.86 17.99 25.77
N TYR A 116 8.83 17.92 27.11
CA TYR A 116 9.60 18.76 28.00
C TYR A 116 11.12 18.68 27.71
N ASP A 117 11.66 17.46 27.64
CA ASP A 117 13.10 17.24 27.45
C ASP A 117 13.54 17.73 26.07
N ILE A 118 12.72 17.49 25.05
CA ILE A 118 13.08 17.88 23.69
C ILE A 118 12.99 19.40 23.52
N HIS A 119 11.97 20.04 24.08
CA HIS A 119 11.85 21.50 24.06
C HIS A 119 13.04 22.16 24.79
N SER A 120 13.40 21.66 25.97
CA SER A 120 14.56 22.19 26.71
C SER A 120 15.85 22.02 25.91
N ALA A 121 16.12 20.82 25.39
CA ALA A 121 17.35 20.57 24.62
C ALA A 121 17.46 21.47 23.37
N ARG A 122 16.34 21.77 22.72
CA ARG A 122 16.30 22.68 21.57
C ARG A 122 16.47 24.14 21.97
N TYR A 123 15.87 24.56 23.09
CA TYR A 123 16.11 25.89 23.64
C TYR A 123 17.58 26.07 24.03
N ASP A 124 18.18 25.08 24.69
CA ASP A 124 19.59 25.16 25.11
C ASP A 124 20.55 25.17 23.89
N ALA A 125 20.13 24.62 22.75
CA ALA A 125 20.85 24.72 21.48
C ALA A 125 20.68 26.10 20.81
N THR A 126 19.65 26.87 21.16
CA THR A 126 19.48 28.25 20.70
C THR A 126 20.17 29.21 21.66
N ALA A 127 21.10 30.03 21.16
CA ALA A 127 21.94 30.91 21.98
C ALA A 127 21.22 32.17 22.54
N TYR A 128 19.88 32.20 22.55
CA TYR A 128 19.10 33.40 22.85
C TYR A 128 18.66 33.46 24.33
N ASP A 129 19.48 34.05 25.20
CA ASP A 129 19.19 34.18 26.65
C ASP A 129 18.06 35.20 26.96
N ILE A 130 17.72 36.05 26.00
CA ILE A 130 16.86 37.23 26.19
C ILE A 130 15.38 36.84 26.45
N THR A 131 15.02 35.57 26.24
CA THR A 131 13.62 35.08 26.30
C THR A 131 13.35 34.04 27.39
N GLY A 132 14.20 33.98 28.43
CA GLY A 132 14.08 32.99 29.52
C GLY A 132 12.69 32.92 30.18
N HIS A 133 11.98 34.04 30.32
CA HIS A 133 10.61 34.05 30.86
C HIS A 133 9.58 33.34 29.96
N ILE A 134 9.76 33.39 28.62
CA ILE A 134 8.90 32.68 27.67
C ILE A 134 9.17 31.18 27.78
N ARG A 135 10.44 30.79 27.83
CA ARG A 135 10.87 29.41 28.08
C ARG A 135 10.21 28.86 29.35
N ASP A 136 10.31 29.56 30.47
CA ASP A 136 9.78 29.09 31.76
C ASP A 136 8.26 28.87 31.72
N ASN A 137 7.53 29.79 31.08
CA ASN A 137 6.08 29.66 30.89
C ASN A 137 5.73 28.45 30.00
N VAL A 138 6.49 28.21 28.93
CA VAL A 138 6.29 27.06 28.04
C VAL A 138 6.59 25.75 28.76
N LEU A 139 7.72 25.69 29.47
CA LEU A 139 8.11 24.52 30.26
C LEU A 139 7.10 24.21 31.37
N GLN A 140 6.58 25.23 32.06
CA GLN A 140 5.54 25.04 33.07
C GLN A 140 4.26 24.46 32.45
N ARG A 141 3.83 24.98 31.30
CA ARG A 141 2.65 24.47 30.59
C ARG A 141 2.85 23.04 30.08
N LEU A 142 4.03 22.71 29.59
CA LEU A 142 4.41 21.35 29.19
C LEU A 142 4.42 20.39 30.39
N ARG A 143 4.87 20.82 31.56
CA ARG A 143 4.78 20.00 32.79
C ARG A 143 3.35 19.76 33.22
N ASN A 144 2.50 20.79 33.15
CA ASN A 144 1.10 20.70 33.59
C ASN A 144 0.24 19.81 32.66
N TYR A 145 0.47 19.86 31.34
CA TYR A 145 -0.42 19.25 30.35
C TYR A 145 0.24 18.21 29.42
N GLY A 146 1.58 18.14 29.38
CA GLY A 146 2.32 17.23 28.50
C GLY A 146 2.34 15.77 28.97
N GLY A 147 2.21 15.53 30.28
CA GLY A 147 2.16 14.19 30.88
C GLY A 147 3.41 13.35 30.59
N LYS A 148 3.23 12.03 30.43
CA LYS A 148 4.31 11.05 30.13
C LYS A 148 4.43 10.73 28.63
N LYS A 149 3.77 11.47 27.75
CA LYS A 149 3.76 11.13 26.33
C LYS A 149 5.11 11.48 25.70
N THR A 150 5.61 10.57 24.88
CA THR A 150 6.90 10.71 24.20
C THR A 150 6.71 10.96 22.71
N ARG A 151 7.64 11.72 22.14
CA ARG A 151 7.82 11.90 20.70
C ARG A 151 9.26 11.56 20.33
N LEU A 152 9.47 11.26 19.05
CA LEU A 152 10.81 11.17 18.52
C LEU A 152 11.41 12.57 18.50
N ALA A 153 12.55 12.76 19.16
CA ALA A 153 13.18 14.08 19.35
C ALA A 153 13.48 14.80 18.03
N GLN A 154 13.60 14.05 16.94
CA GLN A 154 13.91 14.52 15.59
C GLN A 154 12.68 14.95 14.78
N LEU A 155 11.47 14.52 15.15
CA LEU A 155 10.24 14.73 14.37
C LEU A 155 9.35 15.83 14.98
N LEU A 156 9.95 16.79 15.70
CA LEU A 156 9.20 17.85 16.38
C LEU A 156 8.68 18.93 15.42
N ASP A 157 9.32 19.05 14.25
CA ASP A 157 9.04 20.09 13.26
C ASP A 157 8.29 19.53 12.03
N GLU A 158 7.80 18.29 12.10
CA GLU A 158 6.88 17.75 11.10
C GLU A 158 5.50 18.38 11.33
N GLU A 159 5.35 19.67 11.01
CA GLU A 159 4.05 20.18 10.59
C GLU A 159 3.76 19.51 9.24
N GLN A 160 2.70 18.72 9.17
CA GLN A 160 2.16 18.34 7.86
C GLN A 160 1.60 19.62 7.25
N GLU A 161 2.46 20.31 6.50
CA GLU A 161 2.03 21.36 5.60
C GLU A 161 0.96 20.76 4.70
N ARG A 162 -0.23 21.31 4.84
CA ARG A 162 -1.29 21.15 3.86
C ARG A 162 -0.74 21.73 2.58
N GLU A 163 -0.56 20.86 1.58
CA GLU A 163 -0.01 21.17 0.25
C GLU A 163 -0.42 22.59 -0.18
N LEU A 164 0.51 23.55 -0.08
CA LEU A 164 0.49 24.68 -0.98
C LEU A 164 0.88 24.05 -2.31
N GLU A 165 -0.13 23.79 -3.14
CA GLU A 165 0.06 23.40 -4.53
C GLU A 165 0.93 24.47 -5.19
N GLN A 166 2.24 24.23 -5.21
CA GLN A 166 3.14 25.00 -6.03
C GLN A 166 2.78 24.57 -7.45
N GLU A 167 1.96 25.36 -8.13
CA GLU A 167 1.61 25.18 -9.54
C GLU A 167 2.87 25.37 -10.40
N LEU A 168 3.72 24.35 -10.40
CA LEU A 168 4.75 24.15 -11.40
C LEU A 168 4.00 23.64 -12.64
N GLU A 169 3.64 24.56 -13.54
CA GLU A 169 3.13 24.21 -14.86
C GLU A 169 4.23 23.49 -15.68
N GLU A 170 4.44 22.20 -15.40
CA GLU A 170 5.15 21.33 -16.32
C GLU A 170 4.22 21.03 -17.50
N GLN A 171 4.52 21.59 -18.68
CA GLN A 171 3.90 21.16 -19.93
C GLN A 171 4.33 19.72 -20.28
N ARG A 172 3.73 18.73 -19.62
CA ARG A 172 3.80 17.33 -20.06
C ARG A 172 2.95 17.18 -21.31
N GLN A 173 3.59 16.93 -22.44
CA GLN A 173 2.92 16.36 -23.61
C GLN A 173 2.50 14.92 -23.28
N SER A 174 1.39 14.78 -22.56
CA SER A 174 0.77 13.48 -22.36
C SER A 174 0.11 13.06 -23.68
N LYS A 175 0.66 12.04 -24.33
CA LYS A 175 -0.02 11.38 -25.43
C LYS A 175 -1.26 10.69 -24.84
N ARG A 176 -2.42 11.35 -24.91
CA ARG A 176 -3.68 10.74 -24.50
C ARG A 176 -3.90 9.47 -25.30
N LEU A 177 -4.33 8.42 -24.61
CA LEU A 177 -4.76 7.19 -25.26
C LEU A 177 -5.89 7.51 -26.25
N PRO A 178 -6.06 6.71 -27.32
CA PRO A 178 -7.17 6.88 -28.23
C PRO A 178 -8.49 6.93 -27.45
N SER A 179 -9.41 7.81 -27.88
CA SER A 179 -10.77 7.79 -27.35
C SER A 179 -11.41 6.46 -27.74
N VAL A 180 -11.83 5.68 -26.76
CA VAL A 180 -12.45 4.37 -26.95
C VAL A 180 -13.77 4.32 -26.19
N GLU A 181 -14.72 3.55 -26.71
CA GLU A 181 -16.00 3.35 -26.04
C GLU A 181 -15.87 2.22 -24.99
N PRO A 182 -16.27 2.48 -23.73
CA PRO A 182 -16.26 1.44 -22.70
C PRO A 182 -17.39 0.44 -22.93
N CYS A 183 -17.15 -0.84 -22.60
CA CYS A 183 -18.22 -1.82 -22.56
C CYS A 183 -19.17 -1.58 -21.39
N GLU A 184 -20.45 -1.88 -21.58
CA GLU A 184 -21.39 -2.00 -20.48
C GLU A 184 -21.13 -3.30 -19.70
N PRO A 185 -21.06 -3.26 -18.36
CA PRO A 185 -20.85 -4.44 -17.54
C PRO A 185 -22.10 -5.32 -17.51
N ILE A 186 -21.92 -6.64 -17.66
CA ILE A 186 -23.01 -7.62 -17.63
C ILE A 186 -22.78 -8.55 -16.44
N LEU A 187 -23.73 -8.60 -15.52
CA LEU A 187 -23.66 -9.54 -14.40
C LEU A 187 -24.27 -10.88 -14.80
N HIS A 188 -23.42 -11.89 -15.03
CA HIS A 188 -23.87 -13.25 -15.36
C HIS A 188 -24.55 -13.96 -14.16
N GLU A 189 -25.65 -14.66 -14.41
CA GLU A 189 -26.38 -15.43 -13.38
C GLU A 189 -25.51 -16.51 -12.73
N ILE A 190 -24.58 -17.12 -13.47
CA ILE A 190 -23.69 -18.17 -12.94
C ILE A 190 -22.75 -17.58 -11.87
N VAL A 191 -22.33 -16.31 -11.99
CA VAL A 191 -21.54 -15.63 -10.95
C VAL A 191 -22.36 -15.48 -9.67
N LYS A 192 -23.67 -15.26 -9.79
CA LYS A 192 -24.59 -15.19 -8.63
C LYS A 192 -24.71 -16.54 -7.93
N GLN A 193 -24.77 -17.62 -8.70
CA GLN A 193 -24.85 -18.98 -8.19
C GLN A 193 -23.60 -19.40 -7.39
N LEU A 194 -22.45 -18.72 -7.56
CA LEU A 194 -21.27 -18.96 -6.71
C LEU A 194 -21.55 -18.68 -5.22
N CYS A 195 -22.55 -17.86 -4.90
CA CYS A 195 -22.95 -17.59 -3.52
C CYS A 195 -23.90 -18.66 -2.96
N ASP A 196 -24.52 -19.49 -3.80
CA ASP A 196 -25.57 -20.41 -3.39
C ASP A 196 -24.98 -21.72 -2.83
N LYS A 197 -25.07 -21.89 -1.51
CA LYS A 197 -24.59 -23.09 -0.82
C LYS A 197 -25.36 -24.36 -1.20
N ASN A 198 -26.64 -24.23 -1.54
CA ASN A 198 -27.54 -25.34 -1.85
C ASN A 198 -27.35 -25.89 -3.27
N SER A 199 -26.62 -25.18 -4.12
CA SER A 199 -26.34 -25.61 -5.48
C SER A 199 -25.19 -26.63 -5.51
N PRO A 200 -25.23 -27.64 -6.40
CA PRO A 200 -24.10 -28.54 -6.62
C PRO A 200 -22.86 -27.73 -7.05
N MET A 201 -21.68 -28.34 -6.89
CA MET A 201 -20.43 -27.67 -7.29
C MET A 201 -20.52 -27.26 -8.76
N ILE A 202 -20.40 -25.97 -9.03
CA ILE A 202 -20.38 -25.47 -10.39
C ILE A 202 -19.02 -25.85 -10.98
N ASN A 203 -19.03 -26.64 -12.04
CA ASN A 203 -17.83 -26.86 -12.82
C ASN A 203 -17.64 -25.65 -13.75
N LEU A 204 -16.60 -24.88 -13.49
CA LEU A 204 -16.32 -23.65 -14.24
C LEU A 204 -16.00 -23.94 -15.72
N GLU A 205 -15.52 -25.14 -16.04
CA GLU A 205 -15.24 -25.58 -17.42
C GLU A 205 -16.51 -25.70 -18.28
N ASP A 206 -17.65 -26.00 -17.66
CA ASP A 206 -18.92 -26.17 -18.37
C ASP A 206 -19.53 -24.81 -18.79
N HIS A 207 -18.94 -23.70 -18.34
CA HIS A 207 -19.41 -22.34 -18.58
C HIS A 207 -18.33 -21.42 -19.19
N PRO A 208 -17.81 -21.76 -20.39
CA PRO A 208 -16.75 -20.98 -21.03
C PRO A 208 -17.18 -19.56 -21.43
N SER A 209 -18.48 -19.28 -21.53
CA SER A 209 -19.01 -17.93 -21.79
C SER A 209 -18.84 -16.97 -20.62
N VAL A 210 -18.66 -17.49 -19.41
CA VAL A 210 -18.57 -16.70 -18.17
C VAL A 210 -17.19 -16.83 -17.54
N PHE A 211 -16.62 -18.03 -17.50
CA PHE A 211 -15.32 -18.28 -16.88
C PHE A 211 -14.33 -18.83 -17.89
N GLN A 212 -13.12 -18.27 -17.85
CA GLN A 212 -12.00 -18.66 -18.68
C GLN A 212 -10.77 -18.85 -17.80
N ARG A 213 -9.76 -19.56 -18.29
CA ARG A 213 -8.49 -19.68 -17.56
C ARG A 213 -7.76 -18.35 -17.54
N LEU A 214 -6.96 -18.11 -16.50
CA LEU A 214 -6.25 -16.84 -16.29
C LEU A 214 -5.54 -16.26 -17.54
N PRO A 215 -4.87 -17.07 -18.41
CA PRO A 215 -4.21 -16.55 -19.61
C PRO A 215 -5.14 -15.83 -20.59
N PHE A 216 -6.46 -16.10 -20.52
CA PHE A 216 -7.47 -15.41 -21.32
C PHE A 216 -7.44 -13.88 -21.14
N ALA A 217 -6.96 -13.40 -19.98
CA ALA A 217 -6.73 -11.97 -19.75
C ALA A 217 -5.82 -11.30 -20.77
N PHE A 218 -4.94 -12.06 -21.43
CA PHE A 218 -3.96 -11.56 -22.38
C PHE A 218 -4.40 -11.68 -23.84
N ILE A 219 -5.57 -12.22 -24.13
CA ILE A 219 -6.08 -12.30 -25.51
C ILE A 219 -6.28 -10.89 -26.06
N ASN A 220 -5.91 -10.66 -27.33
CA ASN A 220 -5.91 -9.36 -28.00
C ASN A 220 -4.95 -8.32 -27.37
N THR A 221 -3.94 -8.81 -26.64
CA THR A 221 -2.82 -8.01 -26.13
C THR A 221 -1.53 -8.44 -26.83
N THR A 222 -0.47 -7.63 -26.73
CA THR A 222 0.85 -8.04 -27.24
C THR A 222 1.48 -9.18 -26.43
N LEU A 223 0.85 -9.61 -25.34
CA LEU A 223 1.34 -10.67 -24.45
C LEU A 223 0.74 -12.04 -24.77
N GLU A 224 -0.23 -12.12 -25.70
CA GLU A 224 -0.96 -13.35 -26.01
C GLU A 224 -0.03 -14.53 -26.34
N HIS A 225 0.97 -14.30 -27.19
CA HIS A 225 1.91 -15.33 -27.61
C HIS A 225 3.01 -15.65 -26.57
N GLU A 226 3.25 -14.73 -25.63
CA GLU A 226 4.35 -14.85 -24.65
C GLU A 226 3.87 -15.40 -23.30
N CYS A 227 2.56 -15.43 -23.07
CA CYS A 227 1.99 -15.79 -21.77
C CYS A 227 2.05 -17.30 -21.43
N GLN A 228 2.39 -18.16 -22.40
CA GLN A 228 2.48 -19.62 -22.26
C GLN A 228 1.27 -20.23 -21.50
N PRO A 229 0.08 -20.36 -22.14
CA PRO A 229 -1.16 -20.67 -21.44
C PRO A 229 -1.14 -21.93 -20.56
N LYS A 230 -0.33 -22.93 -20.90
CA LYS A 230 -0.20 -24.21 -20.16
C LYS A 230 0.62 -24.09 -18.87
N SER A 231 1.39 -23.02 -18.70
CA SER A 231 2.26 -22.81 -17.53
C SER A 231 1.47 -22.39 -16.28
N TRP A 232 0.29 -21.80 -16.47
CA TRP A 232 -0.57 -21.36 -15.38
C TRP A 232 -1.28 -22.54 -14.70
N TYR A 233 -1.63 -22.37 -13.43
CA TYR A 233 -2.35 -23.40 -12.70
C TYR A 233 -3.81 -23.50 -13.14
N ALA A 234 -4.33 -24.74 -13.11
CA ALA A 234 -5.64 -25.03 -13.67
C ALA A 234 -6.82 -24.44 -12.89
N ASN A 235 -6.62 -24.18 -11.60
CA ASN A 235 -7.60 -23.57 -10.71
C ASN A 235 -7.55 -22.04 -10.69
N LEU A 236 -6.78 -21.41 -11.58
CA LEU A 236 -6.75 -19.97 -11.77
C LEU A 236 -7.66 -19.57 -12.93
N TRP A 237 -8.69 -18.81 -12.60
CA TRP A 237 -9.78 -18.43 -13.48
C TRP A 237 -9.95 -16.93 -13.55
N ILE A 238 -10.66 -16.51 -14.58
CA ILE A 238 -11.04 -15.14 -14.80
C ILE A 238 -12.45 -15.10 -15.39
N SER A 239 -13.25 -14.13 -14.94
CA SER A 239 -14.52 -13.83 -15.59
C SER A 239 -14.28 -13.21 -16.96
N THR A 240 -15.16 -13.48 -17.91
CA THR A 240 -15.14 -12.82 -19.22
C THR A 240 -15.34 -11.30 -19.09
N GLU A 241 -16.16 -10.87 -18.13
CA GLU A 241 -16.34 -9.46 -17.77
C GLU A 241 -15.08 -8.78 -17.28
N PHE A 242 -14.13 -9.52 -16.66
CA PHE A 242 -12.85 -8.95 -16.25
C PHE A 242 -12.05 -8.44 -17.44
N GLN A 243 -12.02 -9.22 -18.53
CA GLN A 243 -11.29 -8.88 -19.75
C GLN A 243 -12.06 -7.87 -20.61
N ARG A 244 -13.40 -7.92 -20.59
CA ARG A 244 -14.25 -7.03 -21.39
C ARG A 244 -14.24 -5.60 -20.82
N VAL A 245 -13.38 -4.76 -21.39
CA VAL A 245 -13.20 -3.35 -20.98
C VAL A 245 -13.64 -2.37 -22.07
N ILE A 246 -13.28 -2.63 -23.33
CA ILE A 246 -13.56 -1.73 -24.46
C ILE A 246 -14.47 -2.43 -25.49
N ALA A 247 -15.39 -1.66 -26.08
CA ALA A 247 -16.25 -2.12 -27.16
C ALA A 247 -15.60 -1.94 -28.54
N THR A 248 -14.63 -1.01 -28.64
CA THR A 248 -13.96 -0.68 -29.89
C THR A 248 -13.05 -1.82 -30.37
N GLU A 249 -13.36 -2.36 -31.54
CA GLU A 249 -12.55 -3.37 -32.21
C GLU A 249 -11.23 -2.77 -32.75
N ASN A 250 -10.21 -3.61 -32.92
CA ASN A 250 -8.89 -3.25 -33.51
C ASN A 250 -7.99 -2.31 -32.70
N VAL A 251 -8.27 -2.11 -31.39
CA VAL A 251 -7.38 -1.39 -30.48
C VAL A 251 -6.63 -2.39 -29.59
N SER A 252 -5.32 -2.19 -29.41
CA SER A 252 -4.54 -3.01 -28.48
C SER A 252 -5.10 -2.87 -27.07
N LEU A 253 -5.39 -4.00 -26.42
CA LEU A 253 -5.89 -4.01 -25.05
C LEU A 253 -4.84 -3.74 -23.99
N ASN A 254 -3.55 -3.65 -24.36
CA ASN A 254 -2.44 -3.41 -23.43
C ASN A 254 -2.70 -2.29 -22.39
N PRO A 255 -3.01 -1.04 -22.80
CA PRO A 255 -3.25 0.06 -21.85
C PRO A 255 -4.58 -0.08 -21.10
N PHE A 256 -5.49 -0.93 -21.57
CA PHE A 256 -6.81 -1.17 -20.99
C PHE A 256 -6.86 -2.42 -20.12
N LEU A 257 -5.73 -3.10 -19.91
CA LEU A 257 -5.66 -4.28 -19.07
C LEU A 257 -6.08 -3.95 -17.64
N ARG A 258 -7.22 -4.51 -17.23
CA ARG A 258 -7.83 -4.22 -15.93
C ARG A 258 -6.91 -4.66 -14.79
N PRO A 259 -6.64 -3.80 -13.78
CA PRO A 259 -5.86 -4.19 -12.61
C PRO A 259 -6.55 -5.34 -11.83
N PRO A 260 -5.84 -6.44 -11.55
CA PRO A 260 -6.43 -7.59 -10.86
C PRO A 260 -6.54 -7.32 -9.36
N ARG A 261 -7.67 -6.72 -8.95
CA ARG A 261 -7.91 -6.30 -7.56
C ARG A 261 -8.82 -7.22 -6.76
N TRP A 262 -9.78 -7.86 -7.42
CA TRP A 262 -10.82 -8.62 -6.75
C TRP A 262 -10.68 -10.10 -7.08
N ILE A 263 -10.49 -10.91 -6.04
CA ILE A 263 -10.36 -12.36 -6.14
C ILE A 263 -11.53 -13.01 -5.42
N VAL A 264 -12.22 -13.88 -6.12
CA VAL A 264 -13.20 -14.80 -5.53
C VAL A 264 -12.52 -16.14 -5.31
N VAL A 265 -12.53 -16.61 -4.07
CA VAL A 265 -12.09 -17.96 -3.72
C VAL A 265 -13.35 -18.80 -3.50
N TYR A 266 -13.63 -19.70 -4.45
CA TYR A 266 -14.78 -20.59 -4.44
C TYR A 266 -14.39 -21.96 -3.89
N ARG A 267 -15.09 -22.39 -2.83
CA ARG A 267 -14.92 -23.67 -2.12
C ARG A 267 -13.47 -23.99 -1.76
N ASN A 268 -12.66 -22.97 -1.47
CA ASN A 268 -11.25 -23.13 -1.11
C ASN A 268 -10.42 -23.89 -2.17
N GLN A 269 -10.86 -23.89 -3.43
CA GLN A 269 -10.23 -24.64 -4.51
C GLN A 269 -9.96 -23.76 -5.73
N GLN A 270 -10.99 -23.03 -6.17
CA GLN A 270 -10.93 -22.22 -7.38
C GLN A 270 -10.68 -20.75 -7.02
N ILE A 271 -9.76 -20.11 -7.74
CA ILE A 271 -9.39 -18.70 -7.56
C ILE A 271 -9.79 -17.97 -8.84
N ILE A 272 -10.74 -17.04 -8.74
CA ILE A 272 -11.37 -16.38 -9.89
C ILE A 272 -11.16 -14.87 -9.80
N PHE A 273 -10.60 -14.26 -10.84
CA PHE A 273 -10.58 -12.81 -10.98
C PHE A 273 -11.90 -12.29 -11.54
N VAL A 274 -12.50 -11.32 -10.85
CA VAL A 274 -13.80 -10.74 -11.20
C VAL A 274 -13.69 -9.24 -11.47
N SER A 275 -14.60 -8.74 -12.30
CA SER A 275 -14.75 -7.31 -12.53
C SER A 275 -15.15 -6.57 -11.25
N PRO A 276 -14.88 -5.25 -11.15
CA PRO A 276 -15.36 -4.43 -10.04
C PRO A 276 -16.89 -4.46 -9.88
N ASP A 277 -17.64 -4.51 -10.98
CA ASP A 277 -19.10 -4.58 -10.97
C ASP A 277 -19.61 -5.90 -10.38
N GLU A 278 -19.05 -7.03 -10.83
CA GLU A 278 -19.33 -8.35 -10.23
C GLU A 278 -18.92 -8.38 -8.75
N ALA A 279 -17.74 -7.85 -8.42
CA ALA A 279 -17.25 -7.79 -7.04
C ALA A 279 -18.17 -6.96 -6.15
N ASN A 280 -18.71 -5.84 -6.64
CA ASN A 280 -19.62 -4.98 -5.89
C ASN A 280 -20.94 -5.72 -5.58
N TRP A 281 -21.49 -6.44 -6.56
CA TRP A 281 -22.68 -7.26 -6.32
C TRP A 281 -22.40 -8.42 -5.33
N LEU A 282 -21.29 -9.13 -5.53
CA LEU A 282 -20.85 -10.23 -4.67
C LEU A 282 -20.62 -9.76 -3.24
N PHE A 283 -20.02 -8.59 -3.06
CA PHE A 283 -19.80 -7.97 -1.75
C PHE A 283 -21.12 -7.85 -0.99
N GLY A 284 -22.15 -7.26 -1.61
CA GLY A 284 -23.45 -7.07 -0.98
C GLY A 284 -24.16 -8.37 -0.59
N ARG A 285 -23.99 -9.43 -1.40
CA ARG A 285 -24.62 -10.74 -1.13
C ARG A 285 -23.85 -11.59 -0.14
N LEU A 286 -22.53 -11.67 -0.27
CA LEU A 286 -21.68 -12.46 0.61
C LEU A 286 -21.69 -11.91 2.05
N SER A 287 -21.86 -10.61 2.24
CA SER A 287 -22.02 -10.01 3.59
C SER A 287 -23.27 -10.48 4.34
N GLN A 288 -24.25 -11.08 3.66
CA GLN A 288 -25.50 -11.54 4.27
C GLN A 288 -25.48 -13.03 4.62
N ILE A 289 -24.38 -13.74 4.32
CA ILE A 289 -24.28 -15.21 4.45
C ILE A 289 -23.41 -15.55 5.66
N ASP A 290 -23.98 -16.32 6.61
CA ASP A 290 -23.28 -16.70 7.84
C ASP A 290 -22.23 -17.81 7.65
N SER A 291 -22.40 -18.68 6.64
CA SER A 291 -21.44 -19.75 6.31
C SER A 291 -21.12 -19.76 4.81
N PRO A 292 -20.23 -18.87 4.33
CA PRO A 292 -19.94 -18.77 2.90
C PRO A 292 -19.14 -19.97 2.40
N ILE A 293 -19.53 -20.52 1.26
CA ILE A 293 -18.65 -21.39 0.47
C ILE A 293 -17.66 -20.59 -0.39
N THR A 294 -17.84 -19.27 -0.44
CA THR A 294 -17.17 -18.37 -1.38
C THR A 294 -16.73 -17.12 -0.64
N THR A 295 -15.45 -16.76 -0.76
CA THR A 295 -14.93 -15.53 -0.14
C THR A 295 -14.46 -14.56 -1.21
N LEU A 296 -14.86 -13.30 -1.09
CA LEU A 296 -14.33 -12.21 -1.89
C LEU A 296 -13.15 -11.58 -1.14
N ARG A 297 -12.01 -11.44 -1.81
CA ARG A 297 -10.74 -10.97 -1.23
C ARG A 297 -10.16 -9.85 -2.08
N LEU A 298 -9.65 -8.81 -1.40
CA LEU A 298 -8.91 -7.74 -2.04
C LEU A 298 -7.46 -8.19 -2.27
N PHE A 299 -6.94 -7.94 -3.46
CA PHE A 299 -5.57 -8.26 -3.84
C PHE A 299 -4.87 -7.02 -4.39
N LEU A 300 -3.74 -6.66 -3.81
CA LEU A 300 -2.91 -5.55 -4.29
C LEU A 300 -1.50 -6.03 -4.65
N PRO A 301 -0.87 -5.40 -5.67
CA PRO A 301 0.53 -5.66 -5.95
C PRO A 301 1.40 -5.03 -4.86
N ARG A 302 2.53 -5.67 -4.54
CA ARG A 302 3.51 -5.11 -3.61
C ARG A 302 4.48 -4.19 -4.37
N ILE A 303 4.16 -2.90 -4.41
CA ILE A 303 4.97 -1.87 -5.08
C ILE A 303 6.04 -1.30 -4.13
N LYS A 304 5.81 -1.38 -2.81
CA LYS A 304 6.78 -0.98 -1.77
C LYS A 304 7.08 -2.17 -0.85
N ARG A 305 8.28 -2.24 -0.25
CA ARG A 305 8.74 -3.38 0.58
C ARG A 305 7.79 -3.73 1.73
N VAL A 306 7.19 -2.75 2.40
CA VAL A 306 6.31 -2.95 3.57
C VAL A 306 4.81 -2.97 3.20
N GLN A 307 4.47 -2.97 1.92
CA GLN A 307 3.08 -2.95 1.48
C GLN A 307 2.43 -4.33 1.62
N SER A 308 1.23 -4.37 2.21
CA SER A 308 0.45 -5.59 2.27
C SER A 308 -0.32 -5.85 0.98
N ILE A 309 -0.40 -7.11 0.59
CA ILE A 309 -1.13 -7.59 -0.60
C ILE A 309 -2.62 -7.91 -0.30
N PHE A 310 -3.04 -7.85 0.95
CA PHE A 310 -4.40 -8.06 1.49
C PHE A 310 -5.09 -9.41 1.24
N VAL A 311 -4.67 -10.20 0.25
CA VAL A 311 -5.38 -11.42 -0.20
C VAL A 311 -5.55 -12.50 0.87
N ASN A 312 -4.62 -12.59 1.82
CA ASN A 312 -4.67 -13.55 2.92
C ASN A 312 -5.03 -12.89 4.27
N ARG A 313 -5.48 -11.62 4.28
CA ARG A 313 -5.95 -10.96 5.50
C ARG A 313 -7.42 -11.26 5.75
N LEU A 314 -7.68 -12.16 6.71
CA LEU A 314 -9.02 -12.64 7.07
C LEU A 314 -9.99 -11.54 7.53
N THR A 315 -9.48 -10.45 8.09
CA THR A 315 -10.30 -9.29 8.49
C THR A 315 -10.79 -8.46 7.31
N LEU A 316 -10.18 -8.64 6.13
CA LEU A 316 -10.49 -7.91 4.89
C LEU A 316 -11.15 -8.83 3.84
N THR A 317 -11.49 -10.07 4.20
CA THR A 317 -12.31 -10.94 3.35
C THR A 317 -13.79 -10.66 3.55
N VAL A 318 -14.59 -10.97 2.54
CA VAL A 318 -16.04 -10.79 2.59
C VAL A 318 -16.73 -12.14 2.33
N PRO A 319 -17.50 -12.65 3.30
CA PRO A 319 -17.65 -12.10 4.66
C PRO A 319 -16.35 -12.30 5.49
N PRO A 320 -16.18 -11.53 6.58
CA PRO A 320 -14.97 -11.61 7.41
C PRO A 320 -14.90 -12.94 8.15
N SER A 321 -13.79 -13.68 7.99
CA SER A 321 -13.59 -14.99 8.62
C SER A 321 -13.15 -14.90 10.09
N ILE A 322 -13.65 -13.90 10.84
CA ILE A 322 -13.17 -13.55 12.20
C ILE A 322 -13.67 -14.54 13.27
N ASN A 323 -14.76 -15.27 13.00
CA ASN A 323 -15.42 -16.15 13.98
C ASN A 323 -15.14 -17.65 13.76
N VAL A 324 -14.12 -18.00 12.97
CA VAL A 324 -13.78 -19.40 12.74
C VAL A 324 -13.08 -19.92 14.01
N SER A 325 -13.77 -20.79 14.74
CA SER A 325 -13.28 -21.37 16.00
C SER A 325 -12.11 -22.36 15.82
N ASP A 326 -11.94 -22.88 14.61
CA ASP A 326 -10.89 -23.82 14.24
C ASP A 326 -9.97 -23.22 13.16
N GLU A 327 -8.68 -23.03 13.46
CA GLU A 327 -7.68 -22.53 12.49
C GLU A 327 -7.58 -23.41 11.23
N SER A 328 -7.99 -24.67 11.30
CA SER A 328 -7.99 -25.64 10.21
C SER A 328 -9.02 -25.37 9.10
N GLU A 329 -10.03 -24.54 9.35
CA GLU A 329 -11.01 -24.13 8.33
C GLU A 329 -10.55 -22.89 7.53
N ILE A 330 -9.45 -22.25 7.94
CA ILE A 330 -8.93 -21.05 7.30
C ILE A 330 -8.18 -21.43 6.02
N TYR A 331 -8.75 -21.09 4.87
CA TYR A 331 -8.06 -21.25 3.60
C TYR A 331 -7.18 -20.05 3.26
N LEU A 332 -5.87 -20.26 3.37
CA LEU A 332 -4.86 -19.36 2.81
C LEU A 332 -4.51 -19.82 1.39
N ILE A 333 -4.35 -18.87 0.47
CA ILE A 333 -3.92 -19.21 -0.89
C ILE A 333 -2.51 -19.81 -0.82
N PRO A 334 -2.29 -21.04 -1.32
CA PRO A 334 -0.98 -21.67 -1.32
C PRO A 334 0.09 -20.83 -2.05
N LEU A 335 1.33 -20.92 -1.59
CA LEU A 335 2.43 -20.06 -2.06
C LEU A 335 2.69 -20.20 -3.57
N ASP A 336 2.56 -21.41 -4.10
CA ASP A 336 2.74 -21.72 -5.53
C ASP A 336 1.68 -21.05 -6.41
N ARG A 337 0.42 -20.98 -5.95
CA ARG A 337 -0.64 -20.19 -6.60
C ARG A 337 -0.40 -18.70 -6.41
N LEU A 338 -0.06 -18.28 -5.19
CA LEU A 338 0.13 -16.88 -4.84
C LEU A 338 1.15 -16.20 -5.74
N VAL A 339 2.27 -16.86 -6.00
CA VAL A 339 3.33 -16.37 -6.89
C VAL A 339 2.84 -16.09 -8.31
N GLN A 340 1.98 -16.95 -8.88
CA GLN A 340 1.37 -16.68 -10.19
C GLN A 340 0.44 -15.47 -10.14
N LEU A 341 -0.29 -15.27 -9.04
CA LEU A 341 -1.09 -14.06 -8.84
C LEU A 341 -0.20 -12.81 -8.74
N LEU A 342 0.93 -12.90 -8.02
CA LEU A 342 1.91 -11.80 -7.90
C LEU A 342 2.52 -11.43 -9.25
N LEU A 343 2.85 -12.43 -10.07
CA LEU A 343 3.30 -12.26 -11.46
C LEU A 343 2.23 -11.53 -12.29
N PHE A 344 0.98 -12.00 -12.24
CA PHE A 344 -0.13 -11.41 -12.99
C PHE A 344 -0.43 -9.95 -12.59
N ASN A 345 -0.26 -9.61 -11.30
CA ASN A 345 -0.46 -8.26 -10.78
C ASN A 345 0.71 -7.30 -11.04
N GLY A 346 1.87 -7.80 -11.48
CA GLY A 346 3.07 -6.99 -11.70
C GLY A 346 3.72 -6.51 -10.40
N THR A 347 3.75 -7.38 -9.38
CA THR A 347 4.40 -7.09 -8.09
C THR A 347 5.91 -6.82 -8.23
N LEU A 348 6.47 -5.92 -7.41
CA LEU A 348 7.89 -5.55 -7.43
C LEU A 348 8.70 -6.08 -6.23
N TYR A 349 8.07 -6.26 -5.08
CA TYR A 349 8.72 -6.70 -3.84
C TYR A 349 8.09 -7.97 -3.26
N PHE A 350 8.88 -8.74 -2.55
CA PHE A 350 8.47 -9.94 -1.81
C PHE A 350 8.52 -9.70 -0.31
N ASP A 351 7.68 -10.40 0.45
CA ASP A 351 7.66 -10.32 1.91
C ASP A 351 8.86 -11.05 2.53
N ASN A 352 9.17 -12.21 1.98
CA ASN A 352 10.17 -13.12 2.49
C ASN A 352 10.93 -13.82 1.34
N ILE A 353 12.01 -14.52 1.73
CA ILE A 353 12.88 -15.24 0.79
C ILE A 353 12.15 -16.42 0.16
N GLU A 354 11.12 -16.98 0.81
CA GLU A 354 10.33 -18.09 0.29
C GLU A 354 9.47 -17.66 -0.91
N GLU A 355 8.74 -16.55 -0.81
CA GLU A 355 8.00 -15.92 -1.92
C GLU A 355 8.93 -15.66 -3.10
N GLN A 356 10.12 -15.12 -2.83
CA GLN A 356 11.12 -14.83 -3.87
C GLN A 356 11.66 -16.11 -4.52
N THR A 357 11.96 -17.14 -3.73
CA THR A 357 12.44 -18.44 -4.23
C THR A 357 11.37 -19.13 -5.08
N MET A 358 10.12 -19.15 -4.59
CA MET A 358 9.00 -19.74 -5.31
C MET A 358 8.70 -18.97 -6.60
N PHE A 359 8.87 -17.64 -6.61
CA PHE A 359 8.79 -16.83 -7.83
C PHE A 359 9.83 -17.21 -8.87
N CYS A 360 11.09 -17.35 -8.46
CA CYS A 360 12.15 -17.82 -9.35
C CYS A 360 11.86 -19.23 -9.87
N GLN A 361 11.46 -20.16 -8.99
CA GLN A 361 11.13 -21.54 -9.39
C GLN A 361 9.98 -21.59 -10.37
N CYS A 362 8.89 -20.84 -10.12
CA CYS A 362 7.74 -20.74 -11.01
C CYS A 362 8.17 -20.37 -12.42
N LEU A 363 9.02 -19.34 -12.56
CA LEU A 363 9.57 -18.85 -13.84
C LEU A 363 10.72 -19.69 -14.40
N SER A 364 11.13 -20.75 -13.71
CA SER A 364 12.29 -21.58 -14.07
C SER A 364 13.61 -20.79 -14.14
N LEU A 365 13.79 -19.87 -13.19
CA LEU A 365 14.98 -19.04 -13.04
C LEU A 365 15.84 -19.47 -11.85
N CYS A 366 17.16 -19.46 -12.05
CA CYS A 366 18.22 -19.63 -11.06
C CYS A 366 19.16 -18.40 -11.10
N PRO A 367 18.73 -17.27 -10.49
CA PRO A 367 19.54 -16.05 -10.39
C PRO A 367 20.68 -16.20 -9.37
N LYS A 368 21.71 -15.36 -9.48
CA LYS A 368 22.81 -15.23 -8.50
C LYS A 368 22.29 -14.69 -7.16
N VAL A 369 22.88 -14.97 -6.00
CA VAL A 369 24.05 -15.81 -5.73
C VAL A 369 23.67 -17.29 -5.81
N ARG A 370 24.48 -18.08 -6.51
CA ARG A 370 24.29 -19.51 -6.76
C ARG A 370 25.09 -20.36 -5.78
N ASN A 371 24.56 -21.53 -5.45
CA ASN A 371 25.28 -22.56 -4.71
C ASN A 371 26.30 -23.27 -5.60
N GLU A 372 27.22 -24.06 -5.03
CA GLU A 372 28.27 -24.75 -5.81
C GLU A 372 27.72 -25.65 -6.93
N ILE A 373 26.56 -26.29 -6.70
CA ILE A 373 25.89 -27.15 -7.69
C ILE A 373 25.34 -26.32 -8.85
N GLU A 374 24.68 -25.21 -8.54
CA GLU A 374 24.10 -24.29 -9.52
C GLU A 374 25.19 -23.58 -10.33
N GLU A 375 26.33 -23.25 -9.70
CA GLU A 375 27.47 -22.63 -10.39
C GLU A 375 28.13 -23.62 -11.37
N LYS A 376 28.27 -24.89 -11.00
CA LYS A 376 28.72 -25.95 -11.92
C LYS A 376 27.74 -26.15 -13.08
N ALA A 377 26.44 -26.10 -12.81
CA ALA A 377 25.41 -26.19 -13.84
C ALA A 377 25.46 -24.99 -14.80
N PHE A 378 25.73 -23.79 -14.29
CA PHE A 378 25.96 -22.60 -15.11
C PHE A 378 27.21 -22.75 -16.00
N GLN A 379 28.33 -23.22 -15.46
CA GLN A 379 29.54 -23.49 -16.24
C GLN A 379 29.33 -24.58 -17.31
N SER A 380 28.44 -25.53 -17.03
CA SER A 380 28.04 -26.60 -17.95
C SER A 380 26.98 -26.17 -18.98
N HIS A 381 26.66 -24.87 -19.07
CA HIS A 381 25.65 -24.31 -19.98
C HIS A 381 24.23 -24.86 -19.76
N LYS A 382 23.92 -25.36 -18.56
CA LYS A 382 22.56 -25.81 -18.19
C LYS A 382 21.67 -24.66 -17.72
N ILE A 383 22.31 -23.55 -17.31
CA ILE A 383 21.67 -22.31 -16.87
C ILE A 383 22.16 -21.20 -17.80
N ASP A 384 21.23 -20.45 -18.39
CA ASP A 384 21.54 -19.32 -19.25
C ASP A 384 22.17 -18.14 -18.49
N ILE A 385 22.74 -17.18 -19.23
CA ILE A 385 23.30 -15.93 -18.70
C ILE A 385 22.25 -15.17 -17.88
N ASP A 386 21.01 -15.16 -18.35
CA ASP A 386 19.88 -14.53 -17.69
C ASP A 386 19.31 -15.35 -16.51
N GLY A 387 19.89 -16.52 -16.24
CA GLY A 387 19.50 -17.41 -15.16
C GLY A 387 18.40 -18.41 -15.52
N PHE A 388 17.94 -18.48 -16.76
CA PHE A 388 16.90 -19.44 -17.16
C PHE A 388 17.42 -20.89 -17.20
N VAL A 389 16.58 -21.83 -16.78
CA VAL A 389 16.90 -23.27 -16.73
C VAL A 389 16.01 -24.03 -17.71
N HIS A 390 16.65 -24.68 -18.69
CA HIS A 390 15.98 -25.52 -19.67
C HIS A 390 15.27 -26.73 -19.02
N CYS A 391 14.18 -27.18 -19.64
CA CYS A 391 13.33 -28.24 -19.10
C CYS A 391 14.09 -29.52 -18.72
N GLU A 392 15.10 -29.88 -19.53
CA GLU A 392 15.90 -31.11 -19.38
C GLU A 392 16.77 -31.13 -18.12
N HIS A 393 17.06 -29.98 -17.52
CA HIS A 393 18.01 -29.86 -16.40
C HIS A 393 17.34 -29.49 -15.07
N ARG A 394 16.00 -29.40 -15.05
CA ARG A 394 15.24 -28.94 -13.88
C ARG A 394 15.26 -29.93 -12.71
N ASP A 395 15.23 -31.22 -13.02
CA ASP A 395 15.24 -32.28 -12.00
C ASP A 395 16.58 -32.30 -11.25
N GLU A 396 17.69 -32.08 -11.97
CA GLU A 396 19.04 -32.00 -11.40
C GLU A 396 19.23 -30.80 -10.47
N LEU A 397 18.52 -29.70 -10.74
CA LEU A 397 18.54 -28.47 -9.93
C LEU A 397 17.39 -28.41 -8.91
N HIS A 398 16.68 -29.52 -8.69
CA HIS A 398 15.56 -29.62 -7.75
C HIS A 398 14.47 -28.56 -7.95
N MET A 399 14.19 -28.18 -9.20
CA MET A 399 13.17 -27.19 -9.54
C MET A 399 11.77 -27.81 -9.64
N THR A 400 11.19 -28.18 -8.50
CA THR A 400 9.89 -28.88 -8.42
C THR A 400 8.70 -28.05 -8.89
N HIS A 401 8.78 -26.72 -8.82
CA HIS A 401 7.69 -25.80 -9.17
C HIS A 401 7.90 -25.08 -10.52
N ALA A 402 8.80 -25.58 -11.37
CA ALA A 402 9.04 -25.01 -12.70
C ALA A 402 7.85 -25.24 -13.65
N ARG A 403 7.29 -24.16 -14.19
CA ARG A 403 6.07 -24.21 -15.01
C ARG A 403 6.20 -23.60 -16.41
N PHE A 404 7.05 -22.60 -16.57
CA PHE A 404 7.28 -21.97 -17.88
C PHE A 404 8.26 -22.83 -18.69
N ASN A 405 7.90 -23.21 -19.91
CA ASN A 405 8.74 -24.09 -20.74
C ASN A 405 9.77 -23.28 -21.53
N ASP A 406 9.35 -22.11 -22.02
CA ASP A 406 10.20 -21.15 -22.69
C ASP A 406 10.58 -20.02 -21.72
N ASN A 407 11.66 -19.29 -22.03
CA ASN A 407 12.17 -18.22 -21.17
C ASN A 407 11.13 -17.09 -21.01
N PRO A 408 10.56 -16.88 -19.80
CA PRO A 408 9.46 -15.93 -19.59
C PRO A 408 9.94 -14.51 -19.27
N ILE A 409 11.25 -14.22 -19.33
CA ILE A 409 11.81 -12.95 -18.89
C ILE A 409 11.21 -11.76 -19.65
N GLU A 410 11.09 -11.85 -20.98
CA GLU A 410 10.53 -10.75 -21.79
C GLU A 410 9.05 -10.53 -21.49
N PHE A 411 8.30 -11.62 -21.30
CA PHE A 411 6.90 -11.59 -20.86
C PHE A 411 6.76 -10.84 -19.53
N VAL A 412 7.59 -11.18 -18.53
CA VAL A 412 7.56 -10.52 -17.21
C VAL A 412 7.95 -9.04 -17.34
N LYS A 413 8.99 -8.71 -18.12
CA LYS A 413 9.40 -7.31 -18.37
C LYS A 413 8.24 -6.48 -18.94
N ARG A 414 7.48 -7.04 -19.87
CA ARG A 414 6.34 -6.34 -20.48
C ARG A 414 5.15 -6.22 -19.54
N ILE A 415 4.82 -7.26 -18.76
CA ILE A 415 3.79 -7.15 -17.71
C ILE A 415 4.14 -6.02 -16.73
N LEU A 416 5.39 -5.97 -16.25
CA LEU A 416 5.82 -4.94 -15.31
C LEU A 416 5.69 -3.53 -15.91
N ARG A 417 6.04 -3.36 -17.19
CA ARG A 417 5.87 -2.07 -17.90
C ARG A 417 4.40 -1.67 -18.00
N ILE A 418 3.52 -2.60 -18.39
CA ILE A 418 2.08 -2.34 -18.56
C ILE A 418 1.40 -2.03 -17.22
N ARG A 419 1.74 -2.78 -16.16
CA ARG A 419 1.06 -2.66 -14.86
C ARG A 419 1.55 -1.47 -14.03
N ASN A 420 2.85 -1.18 -14.05
CA ASN A 420 3.42 -0.17 -13.17
C ASN A 420 3.58 1.19 -13.84
N ASN A 421 3.51 1.33 -15.17
CA ASN A 421 3.67 2.61 -15.90
C ASN A 421 4.94 3.43 -15.55
N PHE A 422 5.85 2.85 -14.78
CA PHE A 422 7.12 3.43 -14.36
C PHE A 422 8.24 2.56 -14.94
N HIS A 423 9.37 3.18 -15.27
CA HIS A 423 10.62 2.45 -15.39
C HIS A 423 10.86 1.78 -14.04
N SER A 424 10.61 0.47 -13.95
CA SER A 424 10.83 -0.32 -12.74
C SER A 424 12.21 0.04 -12.21
N THR A 425 12.28 0.64 -11.03
CA THR A 425 13.57 0.97 -10.43
C THR A 425 14.36 -0.33 -10.35
N THR A 426 15.58 -0.33 -10.88
CA THR A 426 16.48 -1.49 -10.94
C THR A 426 16.80 -2.06 -9.54
N THR A 427 16.32 -1.39 -8.50
CA THR A 427 16.49 -1.66 -7.07
C THR A 427 15.39 -2.54 -6.45
N SER A 428 14.30 -2.87 -7.16
CA SER A 428 13.27 -3.78 -6.61
C SER A 428 13.68 -5.26 -6.68
N HIS A 429 13.08 -6.12 -5.86
CA HIS A 429 13.42 -7.55 -5.83
C HIS A 429 13.17 -8.20 -7.20
N VAL A 430 12.00 -7.98 -7.78
CA VAL A 430 11.64 -8.54 -9.08
C VAL A 430 12.49 -7.94 -10.20
N ALA A 431 12.74 -6.63 -10.18
CA ALA A 431 13.61 -6.02 -11.19
C ALA A 431 15.04 -6.57 -11.12
N SER A 432 15.59 -6.78 -9.91
CA SER A 432 16.93 -7.36 -9.77
C SER A 432 17.01 -8.79 -10.35
N ILE A 433 15.98 -9.60 -10.13
CA ILE A 433 15.91 -10.96 -10.69
C ILE A 433 15.80 -10.91 -12.22
N ILE A 434 14.92 -10.07 -12.75
CA ILE A 434 14.54 -10.07 -14.17
C ILE A 434 15.53 -9.28 -15.07
N PHE A 435 16.17 -8.24 -14.54
CA PHE A 435 17.13 -7.41 -15.30
C PHE A 435 18.59 -7.73 -15.00
N ASN A 436 18.91 -8.16 -13.77
CA ASN A 436 20.30 -8.39 -13.35
C ASN A 436 20.61 -9.87 -13.07
N ALA A 437 19.63 -10.77 -13.24
CA ALA A 437 19.74 -12.18 -12.84
C ALA A 437 20.27 -12.33 -11.40
N PHE A 438 19.83 -11.46 -10.49
CA PHE A 438 20.34 -11.36 -9.12
C PHE A 438 19.22 -11.33 -8.07
N LYS A 439 19.42 -12.06 -6.99
CA LYS A 439 18.51 -12.19 -5.85
C LYS A 439 19.00 -11.27 -4.73
N LEU A 440 18.24 -10.19 -4.51
CA LEU A 440 18.44 -9.31 -3.35
C LEU A 440 17.99 -10.03 -2.06
N LEU A 441 18.77 -9.87 -1.00
CA LEU A 441 18.51 -10.39 0.34
C LEU A 441 17.58 -9.47 1.17
#